data_AF-A0AAX6HQB7-F1
#
_entry.id   AF-A0AAX6HQB7-F1
#
_cell.length_a   1.000
_cell.length_b   1.000
_cell.length_c   1.000
_cell.angle_alpha   90.00
_cell.angle_beta   90.00
_cell.angle_gamma   90.00
#
_symmetry.space_group_name_H-M   'P 1'
#
loop_
_entity.id
_entity.type
_entity.pdbx_description
1 polymer ?
#
loop_
_entity_poly.entity_id
_entity_poly.type
_entity_poly.pdbx_seq_one_letter_code
_entity_poly.pdbx_strand_id
1 'polypeptide(L)'
;MIRAENVDVYNWRVGVNDKNRVFSHWITAYSPYPRLDINTSNLAESFNNWIKNIRDKPITTLLDGIRAKIITLQDKNRQQAENLETNFCPKMLKTMARITKEIHQLEMLRIVGHLFEILDRQTNRTYVVRLNENYCSCLKWYHIFSSMCTCMVCL
;
A
#
# COMPACT_ATOMS: atom_id res chain seq x y z
N MET A 1 10.43 10.43 29.68
CA MET A 1 11.10 9.30 29.00
C MET A 1 11.66 9.69 27.63
N ILE A 2 10.88 10.18 26.67
CA ILE A 2 11.38 10.53 25.30
C ILE A 2 12.55 11.55 25.26
N ARG A 3 12.61 12.49 26.21
CA ARG A 3 13.64 13.55 26.26
C ARG A 3 15.05 13.05 26.57
N ALA A 4 15.18 11.88 27.19
CA ALA A 4 16.47 11.33 27.63
C ALA A 4 17.14 10.42 26.59
N GLU A 5 16.36 9.90 25.63
CA GLU A 5 16.86 8.90 24.66
C GLU A 5 17.25 9.54 23.31
N ASN A 6 16.68 10.68 22.94
CA ASN A 6 17.08 11.40 21.72
C ASN A 6 16.66 12.88 21.76
N VAL A 7 17.65 13.77 21.85
CA VAL A 7 17.45 15.22 22.04
C VAL A 7 16.88 15.89 20.79
N ASP A 8 17.24 15.42 19.59
CA ASP A 8 16.80 15.98 18.32
C ASP A 8 15.30 15.74 18.08
N VAL A 9 14.84 14.55 18.47
CA VAL A 9 13.44 14.13 18.52
C VAL A 9 12.61 15.03 19.44
N TYR A 10 13.15 15.36 20.61
CA TYR A 10 12.48 16.24 21.55
C TYR A 10 12.43 17.69 21.03
N ASN A 11 13.55 18.20 20.50
CA ASN A 11 13.62 19.56 19.97
C ASN A 11 12.71 19.76 18.74
N TRP A 12 12.60 18.75 17.86
CA TRP A 12 11.65 18.73 16.75
C TRP A 12 10.19 18.77 17.20
N ARG A 13 9.87 18.09 18.32
CA ARG A 13 8.50 18.05 18.87
C ARG A 13 8.09 19.35 19.55
N VAL A 14 9.02 20.06 20.20
CA VAL A 14 8.73 21.32 20.90
C VAL A 14 8.72 22.52 19.95
N GLY A 15 9.40 22.43 18.80
CA GLY A 15 9.53 23.53 17.84
C GLY A 15 8.40 23.72 16.82
N VAL A 16 7.35 22.90 16.78
CA VAL A 16 6.38 22.91 15.65
C VAL A 16 4.93 23.02 16.14
N ASN A 17 4.33 24.18 15.87
CA ASN A 17 2.93 24.51 16.17
C ASN A 17 2.01 24.33 14.94
N ASP A 18 2.26 23.28 14.13
CA ASP A 18 1.52 23.00 12.91
C ASP A 18 0.68 21.71 13.06
N LYS A 19 -0.64 21.90 13.16
CA LYS A 19 -1.62 20.83 13.39
C LYS A 19 -1.74 19.86 12.19
N ASN A 20 -1.19 20.19 11.03
CA ASN A 20 -1.27 19.37 9.82
C ASN A 20 -0.04 18.47 9.57
N ARG A 21 1.01 18.53 10.39
CA ARG A 21 2.19 17.66 10.28
C ARG A 21 2.15 16.40 11.15
N VAL A 22 1.08 16.21 11.91
CA VAL A 22 1.03 15.18 12.95
C VAL A 22 0.87 13.81 12.28
N PHE A 23 1.83 12.93 12.55
CA PHE A 23 1.89 11.49 12.25
C PHE A 23 2.63 11.00 10.99
N SER A 24 2.75 11.77 9.91
CA SER A 24 3.33 11.22 8.67
C SER A 24 4.85 11.04 8.72
N HIS A 25 5.60 11.85 9.47
CA HIS A 25 7.06 11.98 9.27
C HIS A 25 8.00 11.10 10.11
N TRP A 26 7.60 10.57 11.27
CA TRP A 26 8.50 9.78 12.14
C TRP A 26 8.99 8.48 11.48
N ILE A 27 8.09 7.83 10.74
CA ILE A 27 8.38 6.57 10.06
C ILE A 27 9.02 6.84 8.67
N THR A 28 9.07 8.11 8.20
CA THR A 28 9.56 8.46 6.85
C THR A 28 11.08 8.60 6.82
N ALA A 29 11.68 8.98 7.95
CA ALA A 29 13.11 9.28 8.01
C ALA A 29 14.02 8.05 7.85
N TYR A 30 13.49 6.83 7.98
CA TYR A 30 14.31 5.61 8.13
C TYR A 30 14.06 4.48 7.12
N SER A 31 13.21 4.65 6.08
CA SER A 31 12.95 3.59 5.09
C SER A 31 13.40 3.97 3.68
N PRO A 32 14.28 3.17 3.03
CA PRO A 32 14.69 3.38 1.63
C PRO A 32 13.60 2.99 0.61
N TYR A 33 12.52 2.33 1.06
CA TYR A 33 11.40 1.94 0.20
C TYR A 33 10.26 2.96 0.29
N PRO A 34 9.61 3.32 -0.84
CA PRO A 34 8.42 4.15 -0.81
C PRO A 34 7.33 3.46 0.00
N ARG A 35 6.68 4.22 0.88
CA ARG A 35 5.66 3.63 1.75
C ARG A 35 4.40 3.35 0.94
N LEU A 36 3.87 2.16 1.16
CA LEU A 36 2.55 1.69 0.75
C LEU A 36 1.54 2.84 0.94
N ASP A 37 0.68 3.11 -0.06
CA ASP A 37 -0.52 3.98 0.03
C ASP A 37 -1.57 3.46 1.04
N ILE A 38 -1.14 2.86 2.15
CA ILE A 38 -1.97 2.68 3.32
C ILE A 38 -2.12 4.08 3.90
N ASN A 39 -3.25 4.72 3.64
CA ASN A 39 -3.67 5.92 4.37
C ASN A 39 -3.77 5.55 5.86
N THR A 40 -2.65 5.59 6.57
CA THR A 40 -2.54 5.20 7.97
C THR A 40 -3.49 6.02 8.84
N SER A 41 -3.80 7.26 8.42
CA SER A 41 -4.84 8.09 9.05
C SER A 41 -6.22 7.47 8.92
N ASN A 42 -6.67 7.15 7.71
CA ASN A 42 -8.00 6.56 7.49
C ASN A 42 -8.15 5.20 8.18
N LEU A 43 -7.09 4.39 8.19
CA LEU A 43 -7.05 3.12 8.89
C LEU A 43 -7.15 3.31 10.41
N ALA A 44 -6.35 4.24 10.96
CA ALA A 44 -6.38 4.57 12.38
C ALA A 44 -7.73 5.18 12.79
N GLU A 45 -8.30 6.08 12.01
CA GLU A 45 -9.62 6.69 12.24
C GLU A 45 -10.73 5.64 12.20
N SER A 46 -10.71 4.73 11.21
CA SER A 46 -11.68 3.64 11.12
C SER A 46 -11.57 2.69 12.30
N PHE A 47 -10.35 2.34 12.70
CA PHE A 47 -10.10 1.50 13.87
C PHE A 47 -10.52 2.20 15.16
N ASN A 48 -10.18 3.47 15.34
CA ASN A 48 -10.53 4.28 16.51
C ASN A 48 -12.05 4.47 16.64
N ASN A 49 -12.75 4.73 15.54
CA ASN A 49 -14.20 4.77 15.50
C ASN A 49 -14.81 3.41 15.85
N TRP A 50 -14.20 2.33 15.37
CA TRP A 50 -14.67 0.98 15.65
C TRP A 50 -14.54 0.60 17.13
N ILE A 51 -13.39 0.85 17.76
CA ILE A 51 -13.18 0.51 19.18
C ILE A 51 -13.77 1.55 20.15
N LYS A 52 -14.31 2.66 19.65
CA LYS A 52 -14.78 3.81 20.46
C LYS A 52 -15.66 3.41 21.65
N ASN A 53 -16.56 2.45 21.47
CA ASN A 53 -17.52 2.03 22.50
C ASN A 53 -17.00 0.92 23.44
N ILE A 54 -15.83 0.35 23.15
CA ILE A 54 -15.24 -0.76 23.91
C ILE A 54 -13.87 -0.42 24.50
N ARG A 55 -13.23 0.66 24.06
CA ARG A 55 -11.87 1.06 24.47
C ARG A 55 -11.76 1.38 25.97
N ASP A 56 -12.84 1.85 26.58
CA ASP A 56 -12.88 2.25 27.99
C ASP A 56 -13.35 1.08 28.91
N LYS A 57 -13.53 -0.13 28.35
CA LYS A 57 -13.90 -1.34 29.08
C LYS A 57 -12.65 -2.09 29.56
N PRO A 58 -12.78 -3.03 30.51
CA PRO A 58 -11.66 -3.88 30.92
C PRO A 58 -10.99 -4.57 29.73
N ILE A 59 -9.69 -4.84 29.85
CA ILE A 59 -8.88 -5.39 28.76
C ILE A 59 -9.46 -6.69 28.17
N THR A 60 -10.07 -7.53 29.02
CA THR A 60 -10.73 -8.76 28.61
C THR A 60 -11.90 -8.47 27.66
N THR A 61 -12.78 -7.53 28.02
CA THR A 61 -13.91 -7.11 27.19
C THR A 61 -13.48 -6.42 25.88
N LEU A 62 -12.38 -5.66 25.92
CA LEU A 62 -11.81 -5.05 24.72
C LEU A 62 -11.31 -6.13 23.74
N LEU A 63 -10.55 -7.12 24.24
CA LEU A 63 -10.03 -8.21 23.43
C LEU A 63 -11.14 -9.08 22.85
N ASP A 64 -12.17 -9.40 23.63
CA ASP A 64 -13.33 -10.15 23.15
C ASP A 64 -14.07 -9.38 22.04
N GLY A 65 -14.25 -8.06 22.21
CA GLY A 65 -14.84 -7.20 21.18
C GLY A 65 -14.03 -7.16 19.89
N ILE A 66 -12.69 -7.10 20.01
CA ILE A 66 -11.78 -7.14 18.87
C ILE A 66 -11.89 -8.49 18.14
N ARG A 67 -11.83 -9.59 18.89
CA ARG A 67 -11.93 -10.95 18.35
C ARG A 67 -13.27 -11.18 17.63
N ALA A 68 -14.39 -10.83 18.26
CA ALA A 68 -15.72 -10.98 17.69
C ALA A 68 -15.86 -10.24 16.35
N LYS A 69 -15.27 -9.04 16.24
CA LYS A 69 -15.28 -8.30 14.98
C LYS A 69 -14.44 -8.97 13.91
N ILE A 70 -13.22 -9.41 14.23
CA ILE A 70 -12.35 -10.09 13.26
C ILE A 70 -13.07 -11.31 12.70
N ILE A 71 -13.67 -12.12 13.57
CA ILE A 71 -14.46 -13.30 13.15
C ILE A 71 -15.60 -12.87 12.23
N THR A 72 -16.38 -11.85 12.60
CA THR A 72 -17.50 -11.35 11.78
C THR A 72 -17.03 -10.82 10.41
N LEU A 73 -15.88 -10.13 10.35
CA LEU A 73 -15.32 -9.65 9.09
C LEU A 73 -14.82 -10.80 8.22
N GLN A 74 -14.16 -11.79 8.82
CA GLN A 74 -13.70 -12.99 8.12
C GLN A 74 -14.87 -13.80 7.58
N ASP A 75 -15.95 -13.95 8.34
CA ASP A 75 -17.16 -14.64 7.91
C ASP A 75 -17.82 -13.93 6.73
N LYS A 76 -17.98 -12.61 6.79
CA LYS A 76 -18.45 -11.80 5.64
C LYS A 76 -17.56 -11.97 4.41
N ASN A 77 -16.24 -11.92 4.59
CA ASN A 77 -15.30 -12.09 3.49
C ASN A 77 -15.39 -13.51 2.90
N ARG A 78 -15.60 -14.54 3.73
CA ARG A 78 -15.80 -15.93 3.28
C ARG A 78 -17.08 -16.05 2.45
N GLN A 79 -18.21 -15.56 2.95
CA GLN A 79 -19.47 -15.57 2.20
C GLN A 79 -19.35 -14.82 0.87
N GLN A 80 -18.65 -13.68 0.85
CA GLN A 80 -18.38 -12.97 -0.39
C GLN A 80 -17.52 -13.79 -1.35
N ALA A 81 -16.51 -14.49 -0.85
CA ALA A 81 -15.63 -15.34 -1.65
C ALA A 81 -16.34 -16.59 -2.21
N GLU A 82 -17.25 -17.20 -1.44
CA GLU A 82 -18.06 -18.35 -1.88
C GLU A 82 -18.98 -18.00 -3.06
N ASN A 83 -19.40 -16.73 -3.16
CA ASN A 83 -20.22 -16.24 -4.26
C ASN A 83 -19.39 -15.78 -5.48
N LEU A 84 -18.06 -15.92 -5.47
CA LEU A 84 -17.23 -15.56 -6.61
C LEU A 84 -17.21 -16.69 -7.64
N GLU A 85 -17.57 -16.37 -8.87
CA GLU A 85 -17.47 -17.29 -10.02
C GLU A 85 -16.03 -17.51 -10.49
N THR A 86 -15.09 -16.69 -10.02
CA THR A 86 -13.68 -16.73 -10.41
C THR A 86 -12.78 -16.74 -9.19
N ASN A 87 -11.53 -17.20 -9.38
CA ASN A 87 -10.51 -17.19 -8.33
C ASN A 87 -10.07 -15.78 -7.89
N PHE A 88 -10.52 -14.72 -8.58
CA PHE A 88 -10.12 -13.34 -8.29
C PHE A 88 -11.31 -12.51 -7.83
N CYS A 89 -11.10 -11.68 -6.80
CA CYS A 89 -12.10 -10.71 -6.38
C CYS A 89 -12.41 -9.72 -7.52
N PRO A 90 -13.65 -9.18 -7.61
CA PRO A 90 -14.04 -8.25 -8.67
C PRO A 90 -13.14 -7.02 -8.78
N LYS A 91 -12.59 -6.55 -7.65
CA LYS A 91 -11.61 -5.45 -7.63
C LYS A 91 -10.31 -5.82 -8.35
N MET A 92 -9.83 -7.06 -8.17
CA MET A 92 -8.65 -7.56 -8.86
C MET A 92 -8.94 -7.73 -10.35
N LEU A 93 -10.07 -8.33 -10.73
CA LEU A 93 -10.46 -8.47 -12.14
C LEU A 93 -10.55 -7.11 -12.85
N LYS A 94 -11.17 -6.10 -12.22
CA LYS A 94 -11.19 -4.72 -12.74
C LYS A 94 -9.79 -4.14 -12.91
N THR A 95 -8.90 -4.42 -11.96
CA THR A 95 -7.51 -3.95 -12.01
C THR A 95 -6.75 -4.62 -13.16
N MET A 96 -6.91 -5.94 -13.33
CA MET A 96 -6.32 -6.69 -14.44
C MET A 96 -6.85 -6.19 -15.78
N ALA A 97 -8.16 -6.04 -15.94
CA ALA A 97 -8.76 -5.53 -17.16
C ALA A 97 -8.26 -4.12 -17.52
N ARG A 98 -8.02 -3.25 -16.53
CA ARG A 98 -7.39 -1.94 -16.73
C ARG A 98 -5.95 -2.09 -17.21
N ILE A 99 -5.15 -2.94 -16.55
CA ILE A 99 -3.75 -3.19 -16.91
C ILE A 99 -3.66 -3.75 -18.33
N THR A 100 -4.49 -4.72 -18.72
CA THR A 100 -4.51 -5.29 -20.07
C THR A 100 -4.75 -4.21 -21.13
N LYS A 101 -5.65 -3.25 -20.87
CA LYS A 101 -5.88 -2.11 -21.78
C LYS A 101 -4.65 -1.20 -21.89
N GLU A 102 -3.95 -0.97 -20.79
CA GLU A 102 -2.75 -0.13 -20.75
C GLU A 102 -1.56 -0.79 -21.44
N ILE A 103 -1.41 -2.12 -21.35
CA ILE A 103 -0.32 -2.88 -21.98
C ILE A 103 -0.31 -2.69 -23.51
N HIS A 104 -1.47 -2.60 -24.15
CA HIS A 104 -1.55 -2.39 -25.61
C HIS A 104 -0.84 -1.11 -26.10
N GLN A 105 -0.55 -0.17 -25.21
CA GLN A 105 0.14 1.09 -25.51
C GLN A 105 1.64 1.03 -25.25
N LEU A 106 2.14 -0.09 -24.74
CA LEU A 106 3.54 -0.31 -24.45
C LEU A 106 4.22 -1.04 -25.61
N GLU A 107 5.31 -0.50 -26.11
CA GLU A 107 6.25 -1.22 -26.97
C GLU A 107 7.41 -1.74 -26.13
N MET A 108 7.76 -3.01 -26.33
CA MET A 108 8.84 -3.67 -25.59
C MET A 108 10.00 -3.99 -26.53
N LEU A 109 11.20 -3.62 -26.11
CA LEU A 109 12.45 -3.96 -26.75
C LEU A 109 13.31 -4.75 -25.74
N ARG A 110 13.60 -6.01 -26.04
CA ARG A 110 14.55 -6.79 -25.25
C ARG A 110 15.97 -6.36 -25.58
N ILE A 111 16.72 -5.93 -24.56
CA ILE A 111 18.12 -5.55 -24.72
C ILE A 111 19.00 -6.79 -24.59
N VAL A 112 19.18 -7.32 -23.38
CA VAL A 112 20.00 -8.52 -23.10
C VAL A 112 19.40 -9.29 -21.92
N GLY A 113 19.26 -10.60 -22.06
CA GLY A 113 18.77 -11.47 -20.98
C GLY A 113 17.42 -11.01 -20.43
N HIS A 114 17.44 -10.58 -19.15
CA HIS A 114 16.27 -10.10 -18.40
C HIS A 114 16.15 -8.57 -18.32
N LEU A 115 16.88 -7.85 -19.17
CA LEU A 115 16.85 -6.39 -19.30
C LEU A 115 15.99 -5.99 -20.50
N PHE A 116 14.98 -5.17 -20.25
CA PHE A 116 14.03 -4.69 -21.25
C PHE A 116 13.91 -3.18 -21.20
N GLU A 117 13.75 -2.58 -22.37
CA GLU A 117 13.32 -1.21 -22.55
C GLU A 117 11.86 -1.20 -22.99
N ILE A 118 11.05 -0.38 -22.33
CA ILE A 118 9.61 -0.29 -22.56
C ILE A 118 9.27 1.16 -22.89
N LEU A 119 8.84 1.39 -24.13
CA LEU A 119 8.32 2.68 -24.57
C LEU A 119 6.82 2.74 -24.34
N ASP A 120 6.37 3.68 -23.52
CA ASP A 120 4.97 4.01 -23.38
C ASP A 120 4.58 5.01 -24.48
N ARG A 121 3.80 4.56 -25.47
CA ARG A 121 3.36 5.39 -26.61
C ARG A 121 2.49 6.58 -26.19
N GLN A 122 1.79 6.50 -25.06
CA GLN A 122 0.92 7.59 -24.61
C GLN A 122 1.73 8.73 -24.01
N THR A 123 2.74 8.40 -23.20
CA THR A 123 3.57 9.40 -22.51
C THR A 123 4.86 9.73 -23.27
N ASN A 124 5.19 8.96 -24.30
CA ASN A 124 6.45 8.98 -25.03
C ASN A 124 7.67 8.86 -24.09
N ARG A 125 7.53 8.06 -23.03
CA ARG A 125 8.58 7.82 -22.03
C ARG A 125 9.07 6.39 -22.14
N THR A 126 10.38 6.22 -21.98
CA THR A 126 11.02 4.91 -21.90
C THR A 126 11.28 4.52 -20.46
N TYR A 127 11.03 3.24 -20.15
CA TYR A 127 11.28 2.64 -18.85
C TYR A 127 12.20 1.45 -19.02
N VAL A 128 13.08 1.24 -18.04
CA VAL A 128 13.99 0.10 -18.00
C VAL A 128 13.45 -0.89 -16.98
N VAL A 129 13.26 -2.13 -17.41
CA VAL A 129 12.84 -3.25 -16.56
C VAL A 129 13.96 -4.27 -16.46
N ARG A 130 14.31 -4.62 -15.22
CA ARG A 130 15.22 -5.71 -14.87
C ARG A 130 14.43 -6.78 -14.12
N LEU A 131 14.02 -7.84 -14.82
CA LEU A 131 13.13 -8.86 -14.23
C LEU A 131 13.80 -9.62 -13.08
N ASN A 132 15.07 -9.96 -13.19
CA ASN A 132 15.80 -10.68 -12.14
C ASN A 132 15.90 -9.90 -10.82
N GLU A 133 15.84 -8.57 -10.90
CA GLU A 133 15.93 -7.67 -9.76
C GLU A 133 14.54 -7.20 -9.29
N ASN A 134 13.45 -7.63 -9.94
CA ASN A 134 12.10 -7.09 -9.77
C ASN A 134 12.08 -5.55 -9.84
N TYR A 135 12.84 -4.98 -10.77
CA TYR A 135 13.05 -3.54 -10.87
C TYR A 135 12.42 -2.95 -12.13
N CYS A 136 11.71 -1.84 -11.96
CA CYS A 136 11.22 -0.96 -13.02
C CYS A 136 11.62 0.47 -12.72
N SER A 137 12.21 1.18 -13.69
CA SER A 137 12.54 2.61 -13.55
C SER A 137 11.32 3.52 -13.41
N CYS A 138 10.13 3.02 -13.72
CA CYS A 138 8.86 3.69 -13.47
C CYS A 138 8.52 3.82 -11.98
N LEU A 139 9.20 3.07 -11.11
CA LEU A 139 9.03 2.99 -9.65
C LEU A 139 7.64 2.57 -9.15
N LYS A 140 6.61 2.50 -10.00
CA LYS A 140 5.23 2.12 -9.64
C LYS A 140 5.15 0.81 -8.85
N TRP A 141 6.04 -0.14 -9.15
CA TRP A 141 6.18 -1.40 -8.41
C TRP A 141 6.42 -1.18 -6.91
N TYR A 142 7.26 -0.20 -6.57
CA TYR A 142 7.67 0.08 -5.19
C TYR A 142 6.72 1.04 -4.48
N HIS A 143 5.94 1.84 -5.20
CA HIS A 143 5.05 2.85 -4.62
C HIS A 143 3.66 2.32 -4.23
N ILE A 144 3.14 1.27 -4.87
CA ILE A 144 1.72 0.93 -4.74
C ILE A 144 1.52 -0.58 -4.58
N PHE A 145 1.22 -1.02 -3.35
CA PHE A 145 0.94 -2.43 -3.01
C PHE A 145 -0.20 -3.07 -3.84
N SER A 146 -1.13 -2.25 -4.31
CA SER A 146 -2.34 -2.68 -5.01
C SER A 146 -2.32 -2.43 -6.52
N SER A 147 -1.30 -1.76 -7.07
CA SER A 147 -1.20 -1.55 -8.51
C SER A 147 0.04 -2.25 -9.02
N MET A 148 -0.17 -3.35 -9.73
CA MET A 148 0.90 -3.99 -10.49
C MET A 148 1.46 -2.97 -11.48
N CYS A 149 2.79 -2.91 -11.56
CA CYS A 149 3.48 -2.12 -12.56
C CYS A 149 3.16 -2.68 -13.95
N THR A 150 2.44 -1.92 -14.78
CA THR A 150 2.07 -2.32 -16.16
C THR A 150 3.31 -2.70 -16.99
N CYS A 151 4.45 -2.04 -16.78
CA CYS A 151 5.72 -2.34 -17.45
C CYS A 151 6.26 -3.74 -17.12
N MET A 152 6.05 -4.25 -15.91
CA MET A 152 6.50 -5.60 -15.54
C MET A 152 5.49 -6.70 -15.88
N VAL A 153 4.21 -6.37 -16.07
CA VAL A 153 3.16 -7.34 -16.48
C VAL A 153 3.27 -7.69 -17.97
N CYS A 154 3.95 -6.87 -18.77
CA CYS A 154 4.12 -7.09 -20.21
C CYS A 154 5.09 -8.24 -20.56
N LEU A 155 5.77 -8.84 -19.57
CA LEU A 155 6.87 -9.80 -19.71
C LEU A 155 6.54 -11.15 -19.07
#